data_AF-A0A1M3NEP3-F1
#
_entry.id   AF-A0A1M3NEP3-F1
#
_cell.length_a   1.000
_cell.length_b   1.000
_cell.length_c   1.000
_cell.angle_alpha   90.00
_cell.angle_beta   90.00
_cell.angle_gamma   90.00
#
_symmetry.space_group_name_H-M   'P 1'
#
loop_
_entity.id
_entity.type
_entity.pdbx_description
1 polymer ?
#
loop_
_entity_poly.entity_id
_entity_poly.type
_entity_poly.pdbx_seq_one_letter_code
_entity_poly.pdbx_strand_id
1 'polypeptide(L)'
;MIGARRGSEDGFSMAFVRDETHWLFKLSPDEWIRAALGELRRAEAAYAKKNGRAGLAGARRAAGMALNGALIVEPNEAWGRSYMDHLLALKADASGMIPARVREGCALLLETPLPGGELVALRTAHADERVLEAVRDVIAHAYAVVKRSGEPS
;
A
#
# COMPACT_ATOMS: atom_id res chain seq x y z
N MET A 1 -28.42 41.47 20.21
CA MET A 1 -29.33 40.74 19.30
C MET A 1 -28.47 40.28 18.12
N ILE A 2 -28.28 38.96 17.99
CA ILE A 2 -27.99 38.15 16.77
C ILE A 2 -26.83 38.65 15.87
N GLY A 3 -25.69 37.98 15.70
CA GLY A 3 -25.47 36.54 15.56
C GLY A 3 -25.12 36.23 14.10
N ALA A 4 -23.84 36.14 13.77
CA ALA A 4 -23.35 35.52 12.53
C ALA A 4 -22.21 34.59 12.90
N ARG A 5 -22.56 33.37 13.34
CA ARG A 5 -21.61 32.27 13.48
C ARG A 5 -21.17 31.89 12.07
N ARG A 6 -19.85 31.88 11.87
CA ARG A 6 -19.16 31.23 10.75
C ARG A 6 -19.75 29.83 10.60
N GLY A 7 -20.18 29.49 9.39
CA GLY A 7 -20.69 28.17 9.05
C GLY A 7 -19.70 27.09 9.47
N SER A 8 -20.24 26.07 10.11
CA SER A 8 -19.56 24.85 10.51
C SER A 8 -18.90 24.19 9.31
N GLU A 9 -17.61 23.89 9.44
CA GLU A 9 -16.91 22.89 8.64
C GLU A 9 -17.48 21.52 9.01
N ASP A 10 -18.61 21.15 8.41
CA ASP A 10 -19.16 19.80 8.51
C ASP A 10 -18.32 18.88 7.59
N GLY A 11 -17.11 18.58 8.05
CA GLY A 11 -16.32 17.47 7.54
C GLY A 11 -17.03 16.18 7.93
N PHE A 12 -17.85 15.65 7.03
CA PHE A 12 -18.48 14.34 7.17
C PHE A 12 -17.38 13.26 7.28
N SER A 13 -16.99 12.94 8.52
CA SER A 13 -16.34 11.69 8.85
C SER A 13 -17.39 10.59 8.68
N MET A 14 -17.44 9.99 7.50
CA MET A 14 -18.24 8.78 7.29
C MET A 14 -17.57 7.65 8.08
N ALA A 15 -18.23 7.20 9.14
CA ALA A 15 -17.81 6.01 9.87
C ALA A 15 -17.67 4.82 8.91
N PHE A 16 -16.55 4.11 8.97
CA PHE A 16 -16.32 2.93 8.15
C PHE A 16 -17.42 1.88 8.39
N VAL A 17 -18.08 1.44 7.32
CA VAL A 17 -19.05 0.33 7.35
C VAL A 17 -18.42 -0.90 6.72
N ARG A 18 -18.32 -1.99 7.49
CA ARG A 18 -17.79 -3.25 6.99
C ARG A 18 -18.80 -3.94 6.07
N ASP A 19 -18.30 -4.45 4.95
CA ASP A 19 -19.00 -5.38 4.06
C ASP A 19 -18.07 -6.56 3.76
N GLU A 20 -18.37 -7.73 4.33
CA GLU A 20 -17.55 -8.94 4.17
C GLU A 20 -17.53 -9.49 2.73
N THR A 21 -18.54 -9.14 1.94
CA THR A 21 -18.66 -9.56 0.53
C THR A 21 -17.93 -8.60 -0.41
N HIS A 22 -17.62 -7.39 0.05
CA HIS A 22 -16.91 -6.39 -0.74
C HIS A 22 -15.40 -6.62 -0.72
N TRP A 23 -14.76 -6.52 -1.89
CA TRP A 23 -13.31 -6.78 -2.01
C TRP A 23 -12.45 -5.83 -1.16
N LEU A 24 -12.83 -4.55 -1.08
CA LEU A 24 -12.15 -3.49 -0.34
C LEU A 24 -12.65 -3.30 1.11
N PHE A 25 -13.96 -3.12 1.31
CA PHE A 25 -14.58 -2.82 2.62
C PHE A 25 -14.76 -4.01 3.56
N LYS A 26 -14.20 -5.18 3.24
CA LYS A 26 -14.14 -6.32 4.18
C LYS A 26 -13.18 -6.11 5.35
N LEU A 27 -12.25 -5.16 5.24
CA LEU A 27 -11.35 -4.72 6.31
C LEU A 27 -11.38 -3.19 6.42
N SER A 28 -11.23 -2.68 7.64
CA SER A 28 -11.08 -1.23 7.86
C SER A 28 -9.72 -0.73 7.36
N PRO A 29 -9.53 0.59 7.14
CA PRO A 29 -8.24 1.13 6.74
C PRO A 29 -7.07 0.69 7.64
N ASP A 30 -7.26 0.75 8.95
CA ASP A 30 -6.28 0.30 9.95
C ASP A 30 -6.01 -1.21 9.90
N GLU A 31 -7.04 -2.02 9.62
CA GLU A 31 -6.87 -3.47 9.46
C GLU A 31 -6.09 -3.82 8.21
N TRP A 32 -6.29 -3.08 7.12
CA TRP A 32 -5.49 -3.22 5.90
C TRP A 32 -4.01 -2.91 6.15
N ILE A 33 -3.69 -1.85 6.91
CA ILE A 33 -2.30 -1.58 7.35
C ILE A 33 -1.77 -2.75 8.19
N ARG A 34 -2.52 -3.22 9.19
CA ARG A 34 -2.07 -4.36 10.03
C ARG A 34 -1.83 -5.63 9.21
N ALA A 35 -2.70 -5.91 8.25
CA ALA A 35 -2.56 -7.04 7.33
C ALA A 35 -1.31 -6.90 6.46
N ALA A 36 -1.05 -5.70 5.91
CA ALA A 36 0.14 -5.38 5.14
C ALA A 36 1.43 -5.61 5.91
N LEU A 37 1.50 -5.15 7.17
CA LEU A 37 2.65 -5.39 8.05
C LEU A 37 2.86 -6.88 8.34
N GLY A 38 1.78 -7.65 8.49
CA GLY A 38 1.85 -9.11 8.62
C GLY A 38 2.39 -9.80 7.38
N GLU A 39 2.00 -9.32 6.20
CA GLU A 39 2.49 -9.83 4.92
C GLU A 39 3.96 -9.45 4.68
N LEU A 40 4.38 -8.23 5.06
CA LEU A 40 5.78 -7.81 5.00
C LEU A 40 6.67 -8.74 5.83
N ARG A 41 6.29 -9.06 7.08
CA ARG A 41 7.03 -10.02 7.92
C ARG A 41 7.16 -11.41 7.27
N ARG A 42 6.13 -11.86 6.56
CA ARG A 42 6.19 -13.13 5.80
C ARG A 42 7.14 -13.04 4.62
N ALA A 43 7.16 -11.90 3.91
CA ALA A 43 8.09 -11.65 2.81
C ALA A 43 9.55 -11.64 3.30
N GLU A 44 9.82 -10.93 4.40
CA GLU A 44 11.14 -10.90 5.07
C GLU A 44 11.60 -12.32 5.42
N ALA A 45 10.74 -13.12 6.07
CA ALA A 45 11.06 -14.49 6.42
C ALA A 45 11.32 -15.39 5.19
N ALA A 46 10.65 -15.15 4.07
CA ALA A 46 10.88 -15.88 2.83
C ALA A 46 12.24 -15.50 2.20
N TYR A 47 12.59 -14.21 2.16
CA TYR A 47 13.90 -13.76 1.70
C TYR A 47 15.04 -14.30 2.56
N ALA A 48 14.88 -14.30 3.88
CA ALA A 48 15.86 -14.88 4.81
C ALA A 48 16.13 -16.38 4.53
N LYS A 49 15.11 -17.10 4.02
CA LYS A 49 15.22 -18.51 3.60
C LYS A 49 15.64 -18.68 2.14
N LYS A 50 16.12 -17.61 1.49
CA LYS A 50 16.51 -17.56 0.07
C LYS A 50 15.38 -17.94 -0.90
N ASN A 51 14.12 -17.81 -0.46
CA ASN A 51 12.95 -18.03 -1.30
C ASN A 51 12.47 -16.71 -1.91
N GLY A 52 13.22 -16.23 -2.91
CA GLY A 52 12.93 -14.93 -3.54
C GLY A 52 11.57 -14.86 -4.25
N ARG A 53 11.03 -15.99 -4.72
CA ARG A 53 9.69 -16.04 -5.33
C ARG A 53 8.61 -15.76 -4.30
N ALA A 54 8.64 -16.43 -3.15
CA ALA A 54 7.71 -16.16 -2.07
C ALA A 54 7.94 -14.77 -1.46
N GLY A 55 9.21 -14.34 -1.32
CA GLY A 55 9.57 -13.01 -0.84
C GLY A 55 8.97 -11.90 -1.70
N LEU A 56 9.19 -11.93 -3.01
CA LEU A 56 8.69 -10.89 -3.92
C LEU A 56 7.15 -10.91 -4.03
N ALA A 57 6.55 -12.09 -4.06
CA ALA A 57 5.09 -12.20 -4.07
C ALA A 57 4.47 -11.61 -2.79
N GLY A 58 5.08 -11.89 -1.62
CA GLY A 58 4.67 -11.31 -0.35
C GLY A 58 4.85 -9.79 -0.32
N ALA A 59 6.00 -9.29 -0.80
CA ALA A 59 6.29 -7.87 -0.89
C ALA A 59 5.23 -7.09 -1.69
N ARG A 60 4.87 -7.59 -2.88
CA ARG A 60 3.81 -6.97 -3.71
C ARG A 60 2.45 -6.98 -3.03
N ARG A 61 2.08 -8.09 -2.37
CA ARG A 61 0.83 -8.18 -1.61
C ARG A 61 0.82 -7.21 -0.43
N ALA A 62 1.91 -7.11 0.32
CA ALA A 62 2.03 -6.20 1.45
C ALA A 62 1.82 -4.74 1.02
N ALA A 63 2.51 -4.30 -0.04
CA ALA A 63 2.37 -2.97 -0.59
C ALA A 63 0.92 -2.68 -1.03
N GLY A 64 0.31 -3.57 -1.81
CA GLY A 64 -1.07 -3.38 -2.24
C GLY A 64 -2.10 -3.45 -1.12
N MET A 65 -1.91 -4.30 -0.10
CA MET A 65 -2.76 -4.35 1.08
C MET A 65 -2.75 -3.02 1.83
N ALA A 66 -1.59 -2.36 1.94
CA ALA A 66 -1.54 -1.04 2.56
C ALA A 66 -2.26 0.00 1.71
N LEU A 67 -2.08 -0.04 0.39
CA LEU A 67 -2.75 0.86 -0.55
C LEU A 67 -4.28 0.67 -0.58
N ASN A 68 -4.81 -0.52 -0.27
CA ASN A 68 -6.24 -0.69 -0.01
C ASN A 68 -6.73 0.19 1.15
N GLY A 69 -5.96 0.26 2.23
CA GLY A 69 -6.30 1.12 3.37
C GLY A 69 -6.34 2.59 2.98
N ALA A 70 -5.34 3.06 2.23
CA ALA A 70 -5.32 4.41 1.67
C ALA A 70 -6.48 4.67 0.71
N LEU A 71 -6.82 3.71 -0.16
CA LEU A 71 -7.88 3.85 -1.15
C LEU A 71 -9.28 3.99 -0.54
N ILE A 72 -9.52 3.41 0.63
CA ILE A 72 -10.78 3.63 1.37
C ILE A 72 -10.89 5.09 1.84
N VAL A 73 -9.76 5.68 2.23
CA VAL A 73 -9.68 7.01 2.83
C VAL A 73 -9.66 8.11 1.77
N GLU A 74 -8.86 7.92 0.72
CA GLU A 74 -8.76 8.80 -0.45
C GLU A 74 -9.13 7.99 -1.70
N PRO A 75 -10.43 7.87 -2.04
CA PRO A 75 -10.87 7.09 -3.19
C PRO A 75 -10.29 7.59 -4.51
N ASN A 76 -9.76 6.66 -5.31
CA ASN A 76 -9.20 6.94 -6.62
C ASN A 76 -9.46 5.77 -7.58
N GLU A 77 -10.35 5.95 -8.56
CA GLU A 77 -10.73 4.91 -9.52
C GLU A 77 -9.56 4.42 -10.39
N ALA A 78 -8.56 5.28 -10.64
CA ALA A 78 -7.39 4.93 -11.44
C ALA A 78 -6.52 3.84 -10.79
N TRP A 79 -6.67 3.63 -9.47
CA TRP A 79 -5.93 2.60 -8.75
C TRP A 79 -6.49 1.20 -8.99
N GLY A 80 -7.70 1.06 -9.55
CA GLY A 80 -8.26 -0.24 -9.89
C GLY A 80 -8.66 -1.09 -8.68
N ARG A 81 -8.69 -2.42 -8.85
CA ARG A 81 -9.26 -3.36 -7.85
C ARG A 81 -8.28 -4.42 -7.37
N SER A 82 -7.13 -4.55 -8.01
CA SER A 82 -6.07 -5.47 -7.62
C SER A 82 -4.91 -4.72 -6.97
N TYR A 83 -4.19 -5.41 -6.08
CA TYR A 83 -2.93 -4.89 -5.52
C TYR A 83 -1.93 -4.47 -6.61
N MET A 84 -1.94 -5.11 -7.77
CA MET A 84 -1.06 -4.77 -8.89
C MET A 84 -1.52 -3.51 -9.62
N ASP A 85 -2.83 -3.29 -9.70
CA ASP A 85 -3.42 -2.10 -10.31
C ASP A 85 -2.97 -0.85 -9.52
N HIS A 86 -3.00 -0.93 -8.18
CA HIS A 86 -2.52 0.16 -7.31
C HIS A 86 -1.07 0.51 -7.62
N LEU A 87 -0.19 -0.51 -7.68
CA LEU A 87 1.22 -0.29 -7.96
C LEU A 87 1.44 0.33 -9.36
N LEU A 88 0.68 -0.11 -10.37
CA LEU A 88 0.74 0.45 -11.71
C LEU A 88 0.30 1.92 -11.73
N ALA A 89 -0.79 2.24 -11.04
CA ALA A 89 -1.32 3.59 -10.94
C ALA A 89 -0.34 4.54 -10.24
N LEU A 90 0.22 4.15 -9.10
CA LEU A 90 1.19 4.98 -8.37
C LEU A 90 2.51 5.13 -9.13
N LYS A 91 2.99 4.08 -9.82
CA LYS A 91 4.15 4.19 -10.72
C LYS A 91 3.91 5.25 -11.80
N ALA A 92 2.71 5.30 -12.36
CA ALA A 92 2.34 6.20 -13.45
C ALA A 92 1.90 7.60 -12.99
N ASP A 93 1.82 7.85 -11.68
CA ASP A 93 1.37 9.15 -11.16
C ASP A 93 2.36 10.27 -11.53
N ALA A 94 1.92 11.14 -12.44
CA ALA A 94 2.65 12.33 -12.86
C ALA A 94 2.15 13.61 -12.17
N SER A 95 1.15 13.51 -11.29
CA SER A 95 0.52 14.67 -10.64
C SER A 95 1.47 15.38 -9.65
N GLY A 96 2.47 14.67 -9.12
CA GLY A 96 3.37 15.16 -8.09
C GLY A 96 2.84 15.00 -6.67
N MET A 97 1.62 14.46 -6.51
CA MET A 97 0.99 14.25 -5.19
C MET A 97 1.57 13.03 -4.46
N ILE A 98 1.96 11.99 -5.20
CA ILE A 98 2.61 10.82 -4.63
C ILE A 98 4.12 11.07 -4.53
N PRO A 99 4.78 10.89 -3.36
CA PRO A 99 6.23 11.11 -3.24
C PRO A 99 7.05 10.25 -4.21
N ALA A 100 8.15 10.81 -4.72
CA ALA A 100 9.00 10.12 -5.72
C ALA A 100 9.46 8.73 -5.27
N ARG A 101 9.88 8.59 -3.99
CA ARG A 101 10.28 7.31 -3.39
C ARG A 101 9.20 6.23 -3.46
N VAL A 102 7.94 6.62 -3.26
CA VAL A 102 6.80 5.70 -3.32
C VAL A 102 6.58 5.24 -4.77
N ARG A 103 6.63 6.16 -5.74
CA ARG A 103 6.49 5.83 -7.17
C ARG A 103 7.63 4.93 -7.65
N GLU A 104 8.87 5.28 -7.28
CA GLU A 104 10.06 4.48 -7.55
C GLU A 104 9.98 3.09 -6.90
N GLY A 105 9.47 3.01 -5.67
CA GLY A 105 9.24 1.75 -4.97
C GLY A 105 8.21 0.86 -5.66
N CYS A 106 7.09 1.43 -6.11
CA CYS A 106 6.10 0.73 -6.94
C CYS A 106 6.73 0.23 -8.24
N ALA A 107 7.54 1.05 -8.91
CA ALA A 107 8.26 0.64 -10.12
C ALA A 107 9.21 -0.54 -9.85
N LEU A 108 10.01 -0.47 -8.80
CA LEU A 108 10.91 -1.54 -8.39
C LEU A 108 10.15 -2.84 -8.14
N LEU A 109 9.03 -2.78 -7.41
CA LEU A 109 8.21 -3.96 -7.13
C LEU A 109 7.65 -4.60 -8.40
N LEU A 110 7.21 -3.79 -9.37
CA LEU A 110 6.64 -4.27 -10.64
C LEU A 110 7.71 -4.88 -11.55
N GLU A 111 8.84 -4.20 -11.69
CA GLU A 111 9.89 -4.53 -12.67
C GLU A 111 10.82 -5.63 -12.18
N THR A 112 10.90 -5.86 -10.87
CA THR A 112 11.67 -6.97 -10.32
C THR A 112 11.08 -8.30 -10.83
N PRO A 113 11.84 -9.13 -11.54
CA PRO A 113 11.32 -10.40 -12.06
C PRO A 113 11.06 -11.40 -10.93
N LEU A 114 10.01 -12.20 -11.07
CA LEU A 114 9.80 -13.36 -10.19
C LEU A 114 10.89 -14.40 -10.48
N PRO A 115 11.58 -14.91 -9.44
CA PRO A 115 12.53 -16.01 -9.60
C PRO A 115 11.86 -17.27 -10.15
N GLY A 116 12.53 -17.96 -11.08
CA GLY A 116 12.12 -19.28 -11.57
C GLY A 116 11.73 -19.38 -13.05
N GLY A 117 12.15 -18.43 -13.91
CA GLY A 117 12.13 -18.62 -15.38
C GLY A 117 13.36 -19.40 -15.88
N GLU A 118 13.49 -19.60 -17.20
CA GLU A 118 14.65 -20.27 -17.84
C GLU A 118 16.01 -19.62 -17.50
N LEU A 119 15.99 -18.35 -17.11
CA LEU A 119 17.14 -17.62 -16.59
C LEU A 119 17.16 -17.65 -15.05
N VAL A 120 18.24 -18.20 -14.49
CA VAL A 120 18.56 -18.05 -13.06
C VAL A 120 18.97 -16.60 -12.82
N ALA A 121 18.01 -15.77 -12.42
CA ALA A 121 18.31 -14.43 -11.93
C ALA A 121 19.16 -14.56 -10.65
N LEU A 122 20.45 -14.21 -10.73
CA LEU A 122 21.33 -14.11 -9.57
C LEU A 122 20.82 -12.97 -8.67
N ARG A 123 20.03 -13.31 -7.64
CA ARG A 123 19.61 -12.37 -6.60
C ARG A 123 20.64 -12.33 -5.49
N THR A 124 20.90 -11.12 -4.99
CA THR A 124 21.74 -10.87 -3.84
C THR A 124 20.88 -10.42 -2.67
N ALA A 125 21.37 -10.63 -1.43
CA ALA A 125 20.70 -10.11 -0.23
C ALA A 125 20.44 -8.60 -0.32
N HIS A 126 21.33 -7.86 -0.99
CA HIS A 126 21.16 -6.43 -1.25
C HIS A 126 19.98 -6.13 -2.19
N ALA A 127 19.75 -6.95 -3.22
CA ALA A 127 18.59 -6.80 -4.09
C ALA A 127 17.27 -7.11 -3.37
N ASP A 128 17.28 -8.08 -2.46
CA ASP A 128 16.14 -8.39 -1.59
C ASP A 128 15.84 -7.24 -0.63
N GLU A 129 16.87 -6.67 0.01
CA GLU A 129 16.71 -5.54 0.93
C GLU A 129 16.12 -4.31 0.23
N ARG A 130 16.57 -3.99 -0.99
CA ARG A 130 16.00 -2.88 -1.77
C ARG A 130 14.50 -3.05 -2.04
N VAL A 131 14.05 -4.28 -2.26
CA VAL A 131 12.62 -4.58 -2.43
C VAL A 131 11.87 -4.35 -1.11
N LEU A 132 12.44 -4.79 0.01
CA LEU A 132 11.82 -4.61 1.33
C LEU A 132 11.72 -3.13 1.73
N GLU A 133 12.77 -2.35 1.52
CA GLU A 133 12.77 -0.89 1.71
C GLU A 133 11.68 -0.21 0.87
N ALA A 134 11.57 -0.55 -0.42
CA ALA A 134 10.51 -0.04 -1.27
C ALA A 134 9.10 -0.36 -0.74
N VAL A 135 8.89 -1.56 -0.17
CA VAL A 135 7.61 -1.90 0.46
C VAL A 135 7.37 -1.07 1.71
N ARG A 136 8.39 -0.85 2.55
CA ARG A 136 8.29 -0.03 3.75
C ARG A 136 7.90 1.41 3.41
N ASP A 137 8.48 1.99 2.36
CA ASP A 137 8.11 3.32 1.86
C ASP A 137 6.64 3.40 1.43
N VAL A 138 6.16 2.41 0.66
CA VAL A 138 4.75 2.35 0.22
C VAL A 138 3.79 2.18 1.42
N ILE A 139 4.13 1.31 2.37
CA ILE A 139 3.34 1.11 3.59
C ILE A 139 3.32 2.39 4.43
N ALA A 140 4.46 3.06 4.60
CA ALA A 140 4.55 4.30 5.37
C ALA A 140 3.70 5.42 4.73
N HIS A 141 3.72 5.53 3.41
CA HIS A 141 2.85 6.47 2.68
C HIS A 141 1.36 6.17 2.91
N ALA A 142 0.95 4.92 2.72
CA ALA A 142 -0.44 4.52 2.92
C ALA A 142 -0.88 4.68 4.38
N TYR A 143 -0.01 4.35 5.35
CA TYR A 143 -0.25 4.59 6.76
C TYR A 143 -0.47 6.07 7.06
N ALA A 144 0.35 6.95 6.48
CA ALA A 144 0.21 8.39 6.66
C ALA A 144 -1.13 8.89 6.07
N VAL A 145 -1.58 8.38 4.92
CA VAL A 145 -2.93 8.66 4.38
C VAL A 145 -3.99 8.24 5.39
N VAL A 146 -3.93 6.99 5.87
CA VAL A 146 -4.89 6.42 6.81
C VAL A 146 -4.95 7.17 8.15
N LYS A 147 -3.82 7.70 8.62
CA LYS A 147 -3.75 8.45 9.89
C LYS A 147 -4.06 9.93 9.77
N ARG A 148 -3.90 10.53 8.59
CA ARG A 148 -4.36 11.92 8.38
C ARG A 148 -5.88 12.04 8.39
N SER A 149 -6.60 10.96 8.07
CA SER A 149 -8.07 10.94 8.05
C SER A 149 -8.74 10.61 9.38
N GLY A 150 -7.98 10.27 10.42
CA GLY A 150 -8.52 9.85 11.72
C GLY A 150 -7.72 10.40 12.89
N GLU A 151 -8.42 11.12 13.77
CA GLU A 151 -7.94 11.48 15.12
C GLU A 151 -7.43 10.24 15.90
N PRO A 152 -6.52 10.44 16.88
CA PRO A 152 -5.84 9.36 17.58
C PRO A 152 -6.82 8.37 18.23
N SER A 153 -6.48 7.09 18.10
CA SER A 153 -7.18 5.96 18.73
C SER A 153 -7.08 5.97 20.25
#